data_AF-A0ABD3NS10-F1
#
_entry.id   AF-A0ABD3NS10-F1
#
_cell.length_a   1.000
_cell.length_b   1.000
_cell.length_c   1.000
_cell.angle_alpha   90.00
_cell.angle_beta   90.00
_cell.angle_gamma   90.00
#
_symmetry.space_group_name_H-M   'P 1'
#
loop_
_entity.id
_entity.type
_entity.pdbx_description
1 polymer ?
#
loop_
_entity_poly.entity_id
_entity_poly.type
_entity_poly.pdbx_seq_one_letter_code
_entity_poly.pdbx_strand_id
1 'polypeptide(L)'
;MLQDGFTYIANVDFSSVVIDQMKKKYTDDWYKEMHRRLREERKLKDVENNNSKTALNRTKLSDSSPARKEFKKKPVHNKMTFQCLDVTKKLEFDDQSFDLIICKGMLDAILCNTNALVDKVKSMMSECHRVLDKEHGVMVVISYGRPEDRLECFDAAHWREVKTFTVPKPMVPGMMDVGA
;
A
#
# COMPACT_ATOMS: atom_id res chain seq x y z
N MET A 1 -4.70 -2.52 3.12
CA MET A 1 -5.17 -2.17 1.77
C MET A 1 -6.38 -2.98 1.33
N LEU A 2 -6.28 -4.30 1.10
CA LEU A 2 -7.44 -5.08 0.64
C LEU A 2 -8.64 -5.04 1.60
N GLN A 3 -8.39 -5.02 2.91
CA GLN A 3 -9.45 -4.85 3.92
C GLN A 3 -10.03 -3.44 3.98
N ASP A 4 -9.28 -2.45 3.50
CA ASP A 4 -9.62 -1.03 3.54
C ASP A 4 -10.39 -0.60 2.28
N GLY A 5 -10.73 -1.54 1.40
CA GLY A 5 -11.57 -1.30 0.22
C GLY A 5 -10.83 -1.21 -1.10
N PHE A 6 -9.49 -1.24 -1.12
CA PHE A 6 -8.72 -1.24 -2.36
C PHE A 6 -8.99 -2.50 -3.18
N THR A 7 -9.39 -2.31 -4.44
CA THR A 7 -9.82 -3.37 -5.36
C THR A 7 -8.76 -3.74 -6.37
N TYR A 8 -7.98 -2.77 -6.83
CA TYR A 8 -6.87 -2.92 -7.75
C TYR A 8 -5.57 -2.52 -7.07
N ILE A 9 -4.63 -3.47 -6.95
CA ILE A 9 -3.31 -3.24 -6.36
C ILE A 9 -2.27 -3.75 -7.36
N ALA A 10 -1.50 -2.83 -7.93
CA ALA A 10 -0.41 -3.13 -8.83
C ALA A 10 0.93 -2.94 -8.11
N ASN A 11 1.71 -4.02 -8.03
CA ASN A 11 3.05 -3.99 -7.46
C ASN A 11 4.06 -3.98 -8.62
N VAL A 12 4.97 -3.01 -8.59
CA VAL A 12 5.95 -2.77 -9.64
C VAL A 12 7.35 -2.84 -9.07
N ASP A 13 8.26 -3.51 -9.78
CA ASP A 13 9.68 -3.58 -9.47
C ASP A 13 10.48 -3.67 -10.78
N PHE A 14 11.71 -3.15 -10.81
CA PHE A 14 12.59 -3.28 -11.97
C PHE A 14 13.21 -4.69 -12.08
N SER A 15 13.29 -5.42 -10.97
CA SER A 15 13.89 -6.74 -10.89
C SER A 15 12.90 -7.83 -11.27
N SER A 16 13.09 -8.42 -12.46
CA SER A 16 12.33 -9.61 -12.90
C SER A 16 12.43 -10.76 -11.90
N VAL A 17 13.59 -10.92 -11.24
CA VAL A 17 13.81 -11.94 -10.21
C VAL A 17 12.89 -11.72 -9.00
N VAL A 18 12.78 -10.49 -8.51
CA VAL A 18 11.88 -10.15 -7.39
C VAL A 18 10.44 -10.36 -7.81
N ILE A 19 10.06 -9.91 -9.01
CA ILE A 19 8.70 -10.11 -9.54
C ILE A 19 8.35 -11.60 -9.63
N ASP A 20 9.25 -12.45 -10.12
CA ASP A 20 9.02 -13.89 -10.20
C ASP A 20 8.90 -14.53 -8.82
N GLN A 21 9.73 -14.13 -7.86
CA GLN A 21 9.63 -14.58 -6.47
C GLN A 21 8.29 -14.18 -5.85
N MET A 22 7.83 -12.95 -6.08
CA MET A 22 6.55 -12.47 -5.56
C MET A 22 5.37 -13.21 -6.20
N LYS A 23 5.40 -13.46 -7.51
CA LYS A 23 4.39 -14.28 -8.19
C LYS A 23 4.33 -15.71 -7.66
N LYS A 24 5.49 -16.32 -7.37
CA LYS A 24 5.57 -17.65 -6.75
C LYS A 24 5.09 -17.67 -5.29
N LYS A 25 5.26 -16.56 -4.56
CA LYS A 25 4.83 -16.43 -3.16
C LYS A 25 3.33 -16.18 -3.03
N TYR A 26 2.77 -15.27 -3.83
CA TYR A 26 1.38 -14.85 -3.75
C TYR A 26 0.53 -15.55 -4.81
N THR A 27 0.45 -16.87 -4.71
CA THR A 27 -0.35 -17.71 -5.60
C THR A 27 -1.85 -17.62 -5.32
N ASP A 28 -2.65 -18.19 -6.21
CA ASP A 28 -4.09 -18.34 -6.01
C ASP A 28 -4.45 -19.03 -4.68
N ASP A 29 -3.68 -20.04 -4.29
CA ASP A 29 -3.90 -20.75 -3.03
C ASP A 29 -3.52 -19.89 -1.82
N TRP A 30 -2.49 -19.06 -1.95
CA TRP A 30 -2.16 -18.06 -0.92
C TRP A 30 -3.32 -17.09 -0.72
N TYR A 31 -3.96 -16.60 -1.79
CA TYR A 31 -5.12 -15.71 -1.67
C TYR A 31 -6.33 -16.40 -1.03
N LYS A 32 -6.60 -17.66 -1.41
CA LYS A 32 -7.67 -18.45 -0.77
C LYS A 32 -7.46 -18.56 0.74
N GLU A 33 -6.22 -18.85 1.14
CA GLU A 33 -5.82 -18.99 2.54
C GLU A 33 -5.89 -17.65 3.28
N MET A 34 -5.37 -16.57 2.70
CA MET A 34 -5.50 -15.22 3.25
C MET A 34 -6.98 -14.87 3.48
N HIS A 35 -7.86 -15.07 2.50
CA HIS A 35 -9.30 -14.80 2.68
C HIS A 35 -9.98 -15.71 3.69
N ARG A 36 -9.47 -16.94 3.91
CA ARG A 36 -9.92 -17.79 5.01
C ARG A 36 -9.57 -17.17 6.36
N ARG A 37 -8.29 -16.80 6.56
CA ARG A 37 -7.80 -16.19 7.81
C ARG A 37 -8.52 -14.88 8.14
N LEU A 38 -8.68 -13.99 7.16
CA LEU A 38 -9.39 -12.72 7.38
C LEU A 38 -10.87 -12.91 7.77
N ARG A 39 -11.53 -13.96 7.28
CA ARG A 39 -12.91 -14.27 7.68
C ARG A 39 -12.98 -14.83 9.10
N GLU A 40 -11.99 -15.59 9.52
CA GLU A 40 -11.89 -16.12 10.88
C GLU A 40 -11.61 -15.01 11.90
N GLU A 41 -10.69 -14.11 11.59
CA GLU A 41 -10.39 -12.93 12.43
C GLU A 41 -11.62 -12.04 12.62
N ARG A 42 -12.43 -11.81 11.57
CA ARG A 42 -13.69 -11.06 11.69
C ARG A 42 -14.69 -11.74 12.60
N LYS A 43 -14.88 -13.07 12.46
CA LYS A 43 -15.78 -13.84 13.34
C LYS A 43 -15.35 -13.77 14.80
N LEU A 44 -14.05 -13.85 15.08
CA LEU A 44 -13.52 -13.75 16.44
C LEU A 44 -13.81 -12.39 17.05
N LYS A 45 -13.56 -11.29 16.31
CA LYS A 45 -13.88 -9.94 16.75
C LYS A 45 -15.38 -9.73 17.01
N ASP A 46 -16.24 -10.31 16.17
CA ASP A 46 -17.70 -10.24 16.36
C ASP A 46 -18.13 -11.00 17.63
N VAL A 47 -17.57 -12.18 17.89
CA VAL A 47 -17.85 -12.96 19.12
C VAL A 47 -17.37 -12.21 20.36
N GLU A 48 -16.16 -11.66 20.31
CA GLU A 48 -15.57 -10.88 21.42
C GLU A 48 -16.43 -9.65 21.75
N ASN A 49 -16.82 -8.88 20.72
CA ASN A 49 -17.66 -7.69 20.87
C ASN A 49 -19.08 -8.03 21.36
N ASN A 50 -19.63 -9.17 20.94
CA ASN A 50 -20.92 -9.65 21.44
C ASN A 50 -20.84 -10.10 22.91
N ASN A 51 -19.73 -10.71 23.34
CA ASN A 51 -19.48 -11.09 24.73
C ASN A 51 -19.23 -9.88 25.64
N SER A 52 -18.60 -8.82 25.14
CA SER A 52 -18.45 -7.56 25.92
C SER A 52 -19.78 -6.82 26.08
N LYS A 53 -20.69 -6.92 25.10
CA LYS A 53 -22.04 -6.34 25.17
C LYS A 53 -23.01 -7.12 26.07
N THR A 54 -22.89 -8.45 26.18
CA THR A 54 -23.70 -9.25 27.11
C THR A 54 -23.33 -9.03 28.59
N ALA A 55 -22.13 -8.52 28.90
CA ALA A 55 -21.76 -8.13 30.26
C ALA A 55 -22.41 -6.80 30.71
N LEU A 56 -22.85 -5.94 29.79
CA LEU A 56 -23.40 -4.61 30.11
C LEU A 56 -24.93 -4.52 29.98
N ASN A 57 -25.60 -5.45 29.30
CA ASN A 57 -27.05 -5.43 29.09
C ASN A 57 -27.74 -6.67 29.67
N ARG A 58 -27.86 -6.73 31.00
CA ARG A 58 -28.84 -7.60 31.68
C ARG A 58 -30.09 -6.80 32.03
N THR A 59 -30.81 -6.29 31.03
CA THR A 59 -32.26 -6.05 31.19
C THR A 59 -32.99 -5.95 29.84
N LYS A 60 -33.99 -6.82 29.71
CA LYS A 60 -35.12 -6.87 28.76
C LYS A 60 -34.86 -7.39 27.34
N LEU A 61 -35.17 -8.68 27.17
CA LEU A 61 -35.62 -9.30 25.93
C LEU A 61 -36.93 -8.65 25.42
N SER A 62 -37.01 -8.45 24.10
CA SER A 62 -38.23 -8.75 23.33
C SER A 62 -37.87 -9.01 21.87
N ASP A 63 -38.50 -10.06 21.32
CA ASP A 63 -38.33 -10.63 20.00
C ASP A 63 -38.50 -9.67 18.82
N SER A 64 -37.67 -9.86 17.79
CA SER A 64 -38.13 -10.21 16.43
C SER A 64 -36.91 -10.40 15.52
N SER A 65 -36.78 -11.60 14.96
CA SER A 65 -35.70 -11.97 14.03
C SER A 65 -35.97 -11.42 12.64
N PRO A 66 -35.08 -10.63 12.00
CA PRO A 66 -35.12 -10.47 10.57
C PRO A 66 -34.32 -11.58 9.90
N ALA A 67 -34.95 -12.24 8.93
CA ALA A 67 -34.38 -13.28 8.10
C ALA A 67 -32.98 -12.90 7.60
N ARG A 68 -32.01 -13.77 7.87
CA ARG A 68 -30.62 -13.65 7.43
C ARG A 68 -30.60 -13.73 5.90
N LYS A 69 -30.60 -12.58 5.22
CA LYS A 69 -30.39 -12.51 3.77
C LYS A 69 -29.10 -13.26 3.45
N GLU A 70 -29.24 -14.31 2.65
CA GLU A 70 -28.14 -15.13 2.18
C GLU A 70 -27.27 -14.25 1.28
N PHE A 71 -26.17 -13.73 1.83
CA PHE A 71 -25.18 -12.99 1.07
C PHE A 71 -24.56 -13.96 0.07
N LYS A 72 -25.04 -13.91 -1.18
CA LYS A 72 -24.38 -14.58 -2.31
C LYS A 72 -22.90 -14.23 -2.23
N LYS A 73 -22.05 -15.25 -2.06
CA LYS A 73 -20.59 -15.09 -1.99
C LYS A 73 -20.13 -14.45 -3.30
N LYS A 74 -19.95 -13.13 -3.30
CA LYS A 74 -19.28 -12.43 -4.41
C LYS A 74 -17.88 -13.07 -4.54
N PRO A 75 -17.45 -13.45 -5.75
CA PRO A 75 -16.12 -13.98 -5.94
C PRO A 75 -15.11 -12.96 -5.44
N VAL A 76 -14.03 -13.43 -4.82
CA VAL A 76 -13.05 -12.53 -4.25
C VAL A 76 -12.16 -12.01 -5.38
N HIS A 77 -12.51 -10.86 -5.92
CA HIS A 77 -11.91 -10.31 -7.13
C HIS A 77 -10.63 -9.50 -6.88
N ASN A 78 -10.23 -9.30 -5.62
CA ASN A 78 -9.13 -8.39 -5.28
C ASN A 78 -7.82 -9.17 -5.10
N LYS A 79 -7.17 -9.54 -6.21
CA LYS A 79 -5.81 -10.08 -6.21
C LYS A 79 -4.82 -8.96 -6.56
N MET A 80 -3.65 -8.95 -5.93
CA MET A 80 -2.55 -8.05 -6.32
C MET A 80 -1.88 -8.56 -7.60
N THR A 81 -1.46 -7.63 -8.47
CA THR A 81 -0.66 -7.92 -9.65
C THR A 81 0.81 -7.57 -9.41
N PHE A 82 1.72 -8.24 -10.11
CA PHE A 82 3.17 -8.03 -10.00
C PHE A 82 3.76 -7.86 -11.40
N GLN A 83 4.33 -6.69 -11.67
CA GLN A 83 4.78 -6.29 -13.00
C GLN A 83 6.24 -5.84 -12.95
N CYS A 84 7.04 -6.35 -13.89
CA CYS A 84 8.44 -5.93 -14.04
C CYS A 84 8.47 -4.68 -14.92
N LEU A 85 8.54 -3.49 -14.32
CA LEU A 85 8.50 -2.22 -15.05
C LEU A 85 9.60 -1.27 -14.58
N ASP A 86 9.97 -0.35 -15.47
CA ASP A 86 10.91 0.74 -15.23
C ASP A 86 10.12 2.04 -15.01
N VAL A 87 10.00 2.46 -13.75
CA VAL A 87 9.22 3.66 -13.37
C VAL A 87 9.83 4.97 -13.89
N THR A 88 11.05 4.95 -14.42
CA THR A 88 11.66 6.12 -15.05
C THR A 88 11.20 6.31 -16.50
N LYS A 89 10.29 5.46 -16.97
CA LYS A 89 9.68 5.48 -18.30
C LYS A 89 8.16 5.51 -18.18
N LYS A 90 7.49 5.84 -19.28
CA LYS A 90 6.03 5.75 -19.38
C LYS A 90 5.57 4.31 -19.13
N LEU A 91 4.74 4.12 -18.12
CA LEU A 91 4.14 2.86 -17.73
C LEU A 91 2.88 2.58 -18.57
N GLU A 92 2.54 1.30 -18.70
CA GLU A 92 1.32 0.83 -19.36
C GLU A 92 0.09 0.95 -18.45
N PHE A 93 -0.02 2.09 -17.76
CA PHE A 93 -1.16 2.47 -16.95
C PHE A 93 -1.84 3.69 -17.55
N ASP A 94 -3.16 3.75 -17.47
CA ASP A 94 -3.92 4.91 -17.91
C ASP A 94 -3.63 6.12 -17.01
N ASP A 95 -3.80 7.32 -17.58
CA ASP A 95 -3.75 8.56 -16.81
C ASP A 95 -4.80 8.50 -15.68
N GLN A 96 -4.45 9.00 -14.49
CA GLN A 96 -5.39 9.11 -13.36
C GLN A 96 -6.07 7.77 -12.96
N SER A 97 -5.35 6.65 -13.08
CA SER A 97 -5.86 5.31 -12.80
C SER A 97 -5.63 4.83 -11.35
N PHE A 98 -4.93 5.62 -10.52
CA PHE A 98 -4.63 5.26 -9.14
C PHE A 98 -4.96 6.39 -8.15
N ASP A 99 -5.55 6.01 -7.01
CA ASP A 99 -5.80 6.94 -5.90
C ASP A 99 -4.61 7.02 -4.93
N LEU A 100 -3.75 6.01 -4.92
CA LEU A 100 -2.64 5.88 -3.98
C LEU A 100 -1.42 5.22 -4.62
N ILE A 101 -0.26 5.89 -4.53
CA ILE A 101 1.06 5.30 -4.80
C ILE A 101 1.81 5.16 -3.48
N ILE A 102 2.38 3.98 -3.23
CA ILE A 102 3.32 3.75 -2.13
C ILE A 102 4.69 3.45 -2.71
N CYS A 103 5.61 4.40 -2.54
CA CYS A 103 6.99 4.28 -2.96
C CYS A 103 7.86 4.05 -1.73
N LYS A 104 8.40 2.84 -1.56
CA LYS A 104 9.27 2.51 -0.43
C LYS A 104 10.69 2.24 -0.92
N GLY A 105 11.62 3.15 -0.61
CA GLY A 105 13.05 3.02 -0.94
C GLY A 105 13.40 3.10 -2.43
N MET A 106 12.41 3.17 -3.33
CA MET A 106 12.64 3.25 -4.78
C MET A 106 13.24 4.60 -5.19
N LEU A 107 12.77 5.71 -4.60
CA LEU A 107 13.39 7.03 -4.82
C LEU A 107 14.87 7.02 -4.39
N ASP A 108 15.18 6.41 -3.24
CA ASP A 108 16.55 6.27 -2.77
C ASP A 108 17.40 5.43 -3.72
N ALA A 109 16.86 4.30 -4.20
CA ALA A 109 17.55 3.42 -5.12
C ALA A 109 17.91 4.13 -6.44
N ILE A 110 17.02 5.00 -6.94
CA ILE A 110 17.30 5.81 -8.12
C ILE A 110 18.39 6.83 -7.79
N LEU A 111 18.26 7.59 -6.70
CA LEU A 111 19.20 8.63 -6.28
C LEU A 111 20.61 8.13 -5.96
N CYS A 112 20.80 6.86 -5.62
CA CYS A 112 22.12 6.27 -5.34
C CYS A 112 23.02 6.09 -6.59
N ASN A 113 22.55 6.34 -7.82
CA ASN A 113 23.25 5.96 -9.06
C ASN A 113 23.79 7.17 -9.88
N THR A 114 25.11 7.38 -10.01
CA THR A 114 25.69 8.66 -10.49
C THR A 114 25.33 9.16 -11.91
N ASN A 115 25.43 10.49 -12.07
CA ASN A 115 25.43 11.36 -13.26
C ASN A 115 24.12 11.53 -14.08
N ALA A 116 23.22 10.55 -14.12
CA ALA A 116 21.94 10.66 -14.87
C ALA A 116 20.69 10.72 -13.95
N LEU A 117 20.87 11.19 -12.71
CA LEU A 117 19.88 11.12 -11.63
C LEU A 117 18.68 12.03 -11.83
N VAL A 118 18.95 13.30 -12.14
CA VAL A 118 17.93 14.34 -12.15
C VAL A 118 16.83 14.01 -13.17
N ASP A 119 17.21 13.58 -14.37
CA ASP A 119 16.24 13.26 -15.43
C ASP A 119 15.43 12.00 -15.13
N LYS A 120 16.06 10.98 -14.53
CA LYS A 120 15.37 9.75 -14.12
C LYS A 120 14.37 10.01 -13.00
N VAL A 121 14.77 10.80 -12.00
CA VAL A 121 13.88 11.20 -10.90
C VAL A 121 12.74 12.04 -11.45
N LYS A 122 13.01 13.07 -12.27
CA LYS A 122 11.96 13.88 -12.92
C LYS A 122 11.00 13.03 -13.74
N SER A 123 11.51 12.05 -14.48
CA SER A 123 10.68 11.14 -15.27
C SER A 123 9.80 10.27 -14.37
N MET A 124 10.37 9.68 -13.30
CA MET A 124 9.59 8.92 -12.31
C MET A 124 8.51 9.79 -11.66
N MET A 125 8.86 10.99 -11.20
CA MET A 125 7.93 11.89 -10.53
C MET A 125 6.80 12.34 -11.46
N SER A 126 7.13 12.66 -12.72
CA SER A 126 6.13 13.02 -13.74
C SER A 126 5.20 11.84 -14.05
N GLU A 127 5.75 10.64 -14.14
CA GLU A 127 4.98 9.43 -14.44
C GLU A 127 4.07 9.01 -13.26
N CYS A 128 4.59 9.03 -12.03
CA CYS A 128 3.79 8.82 -10.83
C CYS A 128 2.68 9.86 -10.72
N HIS A 129 2.98 11.14 -11.00
CA HIS A 129 1.96 12.17 -11.05
C HIS A 129 0.91 11.85 -12.14
N ARG A 130 1.31 11.48 -13.36
CA ARG A 130 0.39 11.16 -14.48
C ARG A 130 -0.65 10.12 -14.12
N VAL A 131 -0.23 9.02 -13.51
CA VAL A 131 -1.13 7.89 -13.18
C VAL A 131 -1.96 8.14 -11.92
N LEU A 132 -1.59 9.11 -11.08
CA LEU A 132 -2.39 9.51 -9.93
C LEU A 132 -3.59 10.36 -10.33
N ASP A 133 -4.73 10.09 -9.70
CA ASP A 133 -5.91 10.94 -9.74
C ASP A 133 -5.56 12.38 -9.32
N LYS A 134 -6.06 13.37 -10.08
CA LYS A 134 -5.71 14.78 -9.86
C LYS A 134 -6.50 15.48 -8.77
N GLU A 135 -7.63 14.94 -8.37
CA GLU A 135 -8.48 15.52 -7.33
C GLU A 135 -8.11 14.98 -5.95
N HIS A 136 -7.89 13.67 -5.84
CA HIS A 136 -7.74 12.99 -4.56
C HIS A 136 -6.54 12.01 -4.48
N GLY A 137 -5.75 11.89 -5.53
CA GLY A 137 -4.58 11.01 -5.57
C GLY A 137 -3.47 11.41 -4.59
N VAL A 138 -2.90 10.42 -3.90
CA VAL A 138 -1.81 10.63 -2.93
C VAL A 138 -0.60 9.75 -3.27
N MET A 139 0.61 10.34 -3.23
CA MET A 139 1.86 9.60 -3.24
C MET A 139 2.48 9.60 -1.85
N VAL A 140 2.77 8.42 -1.31
CA VAL A 140 3.53 8.24 -0.07
C VAL A 140 4.93 7.76 -0.41
N VAL A 141 5.94 8.56 -0.10
CA VAL A 141 7.35 8.20 -0.28
C VAL A 141 7.99 7.91 1.07
N ILE A 142 8.47 6.69 1.23
CA ILE A 142 9.22 6.23 2.39
C ILE A 142 10.68 6.17 1.98
N SER A 143 11.50 7.05 2.56
CA SER A 143 12.90 7.22 2.24
C SER A 143 13.76 7.20 3.51
N TYR A 144 15.00 6.71 3.38
CA TYR A 144 16.04 6.85 4.40
C TYR A 144 16.88 8.12 4.24
N GLY A 145 16.70 8.85 3.13
CA GLY A 145 17.38 10.11 2.87
C GLY A 145 16.90 11.22 3.79
N ARG A 146 17.74 12.25 3.94
CA ARG A 146 17.34 13.47 4.66
C ARG A 146 16.24 14.18 3.87
N PRO A 147 15.21 14.76 4.53
CA PRO A 147 14.12 15.43 3.84
C PRO A 147 14.57 16.48 2.83
N GLU A 148 15.59 17.26 3.18
CA GLU A 148 16.09 18.37 2.37
C GLU A 148 16.57 17.88 1.00
N ASP A 149 17.28 16.75 0.98
CA ASP A 149 17.78 16.09 -0.24
C ASP A 149 16.68 15.41 -1.08
N ARG A 150 15.45 15.33 -0.55
CA ARG A 150 14.32 14.65 -1.21
C ARG A 150 13.27 15.61 -1.70
N LEU A 151 13.04 16.72 -1.00
CA LEU A 151 12.02 17.70 -1.35
C LEU A 151 12.24 18.29 -2.75
N GLU A 152 13.48 18.52 -3.16
CA GLU A 152 13.81 19.00 -4.51
C GLU A 152 13.30 18.06 -5.62
N CYS A 153 13.10 16.77 -5.33
CA CYS A 153 12.55 15.82 -6.30
C CYS A 153 11.07 16.11 -6.63
N PHE A 154 10.35 16.78 -5.73
CA PHE A 154 8.93 17.09 -5.85
C PHE A 154 8.65 18.48 -6.43
N ASP A 155 9.69 19.29 -6.67
CA ASP A 155 9.53 20.56 -7.38
C ASP A 155 9.14 20.32 -8.86
N ALA A 156 9.53 19.16 -9.39
CA ALA A 156 9.09 18.70 -10.69
C ALA A 156 7.66 18.13 -10.62
N ALA A 157 6.76 18.67 -11.47
CA ALA A 157 5.39 18.20 -11.72
C ALA A 157 4.21 18.80 -10.92
N HIS A 158 4.33 20.03 -10.38
CA HIS A 158 3.20 20.75 -9.77
C HIS A 158 2.45 19.97 -8.67
N TRP A 159 3.19 19.22 -7.85
CA TRP A 159 2.64 18.58 -6.66
C TRP A 159 2.04 19.66 -5.74
N ARG A 160 0.77 19.51 -5.38
CA ARG A 160 0.01 20.57 -4.68
C ARG A 160 0.53 20.81 -3.26
N GLU A 161 0.73 19.75 -2.50
CA GLU A 161 1.15 19.81 -1.11
C GLU A 161 2.11 18.66 -0.82
N VAL A 162 3.29 18.98 -0.26
CA VAL A 162 4.28 18.00 0.18
C VAL A 162 4.41 18.10 1.70
N LYS A 163 4.11 17.01 2.40
CA LYS A 163 4.23 16.90 3.86
C LYS A 163 5.30 15.87 4.21
N THR A 164 6.22 16.26 5.08
CA THR A 164 7.30 15.41 5.57
C THR A 164 7.01 14.95 6.99
N PHE A 165 7.18 13.66 7.25
CA PHE A 165 7.12 13.09 8.60
C PHE A 165 8.38 12.27 8.86
N THR A 166 9.13 12.63 9.91
CA THR A 166 10.32 11.87 10.33
C THR A 166 9.89 10.77 11.29
N VAL A 167 10.20 9.53 10.93
CA VAL A 167 9.97 8.36 11.80
C VAL A 167 11.31 7.95 12.43
N PRO A 168 11.40 7.83 13.76
CA PRO A 168 12.64 7.43 14.42
C PRO A 168 13.04 6.02 13.99
N LYS A 169 14.34 5.82 13.74
CA LYS A 169 14.89 4.51 13.39
C LYS A 169 14.66 3.54 14.57
N PRO A 170 14.13 2.33 14.33
CA PRO A 170 13.99 1.34 15.39
C PRO A 170 15.36 1.04 15.99
N MET A 171 15.52 1.22 17.30
CA MET A 171 16.74 0.82 17.98
C MET A 171 16.81 -0.70 18.01
N VAL A 172 17.77 -1.29 17.31
CA VAL A 172 18.07 -2.72 17.44
C VAL A 172 18.96 -2.88 18.68
N PRO A 173 18.56 -3.67 19.69
CA PRO A 173 19.40 -3.89 20.86
C PRO A 173 20.79 -4.37 20.43
N GLY A 174 21.84 -3.60 20.77
CA GLY A 174 23.23 -3.97 20.54
C GLY A 174 23.96 -3.32 19.35
N MET A 175 23.30 -2.51 18.51
CA MET A 175 24.00 -1.69 17.51
C MET A 175 24.15 -0.26 18.03
N MET A 176 25.38 0.17 18.30
CA MET A 176 25.68 1.57 18.60
C MET A 176 25.36 2.43 17.38
N ASP A 177 24.65 3.53 17.62
CA ASP A 177 24.30 4.53 16.62
C ASP A 177 25.57 5.23 16.13
N VAL A 178 26.10 4.78 15.00
CA VAL A 178 27.15 5.51 14.29
C VAL A 178 26.42 6.53 13.43
N GLY A 179 26.17 7.71 14.03
CA GLY A 179 25.52 8.82 13.36
C GLY A 179 26.20 9.14 12.03
N ALA A 180 25.39 9.43 11.02
CA ALA A 180 25.80 9.84 9.67
C ALA A 180 25.47 11.32 9.41
#